data_AF-A0AA36CZG1-F1
#
_entry.id   AF-A0AA36CZG1-F1
#
_cell.length_a   1.000
_cell.length_b   1.000
_cell.length_c   1.000
_cell.angle_alpha   90.00
_cell.angle_beta   90.00
_cell.angle_gamma   90.00
#
_symmetry.space_group_name_H-M   'P 1'
#
loop_
_entity.id
_entity.type
_entity.pdbx_description
1 polymer ?
#
loop_
_entity_poly.entity_id
_entity_poly.type
_entity_poly.pdbx_seq_one_letter_code
_entity_poly.pdbx_strand_id
1 'polypeptide(L)'
;MTKVGEGLKSVVPEPAEYYTTVFVDGKIWLFGLTYKDQKTHNWGHRVAFHGGHVVAFDVNSGTWEGPYEIPELSDEENQGELFFVRNNALHLLLYKEFLRFEPKALYTWDTASKSWQGKTFSMSGSAIADGCECNPAGVKLVDDEPSADTVTFFVNHGKTHLYEIDLNSGHVSKRCDLNKEEIINGAPVLGCKKDDKVYFFFAVHGCVYRWESGRLQALPLGGNGNPEPVQIQGEPPNFGFTGSRFTHLRPNGEWGHATGAQQVGMCDSRFVGDVHNVKFGEPAVWEKSATTLEEAHKNIAYDYSTDTLYTISDEAVEKHSF
;
A
#
# COMPACT_ATOMS: atom_id res chain seq x y z
N MET A 1 -20.63 6.17 -10.41
CA MET A 1 -19.83 5.47 -11.43
C MET A 1 -20.00 6.14 -12.78
N THR A 2 -18.90 6.39 -13.49
CA THR A 2 -18.91 6.96 -14.85
C THR A 2 -17.72 6.40 -15.62
N LYS A 3 -17.94 5.78 -16.79
CA LYS A 3 -16.85 5.38 -17.70
C LYS A 3 -16.14 6.64 -18.20
N VAL A 4 -14.82 6.69 -18.07
CA VAL A 4 -13.97 7.81 -18.49
C VAL A 4 -12.96 7.44 -19.58
N GLY A 5 -12.81 6.15 -19.89
CA GLY A 5 -11.97 5.69 -20.98
C GLY A 5 -12.12 4.20 -21.24
N GLU A 6 -11.46 3.73 -22.29
CA GLU A 6 -11.35 2.30 -22.60
C GLU A 6 -10.45 1.58 -21.58
N GLY A 7 -10.65 0.28 -21.40
CA GLY A 7 -9.89 -0.52 -20.43
C GLY A 7 -8.47 -0.86 -20.88
N LEU A 8 -7.73 -1.52 -20.00
CA LEU A 8 -6.30 -1.81 -20.18
C LEU A 8 -5.99 -2.59 -21.46
N LYS A 9 -6.90 -3.47 -21.92
CA LYS A 9 -6.71 -4.25 -23.15
C LYS A 9 -6.71 -3.40 -24.43
N SER A 10 -7.13 -2.14 -24.38
CA SER A 10 -7.03 -1.25 -25.53
C SER A 10 -5.59 -0.81 -25.81
N VAL A 11 -4.68 -0.92 -24.83
CA VAL A 11 -3.27 -0.49 -24.95
C VAL A 11 -2.27 -1.63 -24.70
N VAL A 12 -2.61 -2.61 -23.86
CA VAL A 12 -1.80 -3.81 -23.64
C VAL A 12 -2.63 -5.05 -24.02
N PRO A 13 -2.37 -5.70 -25.17
CA PRO A 13 -3.14 -6.85 -25.62
C PRO A 13 -3.16 -8.02 -24.62
N GLU A 14 -2.03 -8.22 -23.94
CA GLU A 14 -1.85 -9.23 -22.89
C GLU A 14 -1.41 -8.53 -21.60
N PRO A 15 -2.35 -8.03 -20.78
CA PRO A 15 -2.02 -7.38 -19.53
C PRO A 15 -1.23 -8.29 -18.58
N ALA A 16 -0.34 -7.70 -17.78
CA ALA A 16 0.31 -8.42 -16.70
C ALA A 16 -0.74 -8.95 -15.71
N GLU A 17 -0.45 -10.07 -15.07
CA GLU A 17 -1.37 -10.67 -14.10
C GLU A 17 -1.61 -9.74 -12.89
N TYR A 18 -0.59 -8.96 -12.51
CA TYR A 18 -0.63 -8.01 -11.40
C TYR A 18 0.02 -6.69 -11.79
N TYR A 19 -0.53 -5.62 -11.23
CA TYR A 19 -0.01 -4.27 -11.35
C TYR A 19 0.07 -3.61 -9.98
N THR A 20 1.09 -2.77 -9.81
CA THR A 20 1.01 -1.69 -8.84
C THR A 20 0.38 -0.48 -9.52
N THR A 21 -0.70 0.05 -8.93
CA THR A 21 -1.48 1.15 -9.49
C THR A 21 -1.35 2.37 -8.59
N VAL A 22 -1.04 3.53 -9.17
CA VAL A 22 -0.83 4.79 -8.44
C VAL A 22 -1.36 5.98 -9.23
N PHE A 23 -1.82 7.02 -8.55
CA PHE A 23 -2.21 8.29 -9.17
C PHE A 23 -1.15 9.35 -8.92
N VAL A 24 -0.63 9.96 -9.98
CA VAL A 24 0.31 11.08 -9.89
C VAL A 24 0.21 11.95 -11.14
N ASP A 25 0.24 13.27 -10.95
CA ASP A 25 0.28 14.24 -12.06
C ASP A 25 -0.88 14.08 -13.08
N GLY A 26 -2.11 13.90 -12.57
CA GLY A 26 -3.30 13.74 -13.41
C GLY A 26 -3.36 12.40 -14.17
N LYS A 27 -2.48 11.45 -13.82
CA LYS A 27 -2.36 10.17 -14.51
C LYS A 27 -2.45 9.01 -13.54
N ILE A 28 -3.11 7.94 -13.99
CA ILE A 28 -3.08 6.66 -13.31
C ILE A 28 -1.98 5.81 -13.96
N TRP A 29 -0.93 5.50 -13.21
CA TRP A 29 0.18 4.69 -13.66
C TRP A 29 0.01 3.25 -13.20
N LEU A 30 0.18 2.31 -14.12
CA LEU A 30 0.13 0.87 -13.86
C LEU A 30 1.49 0.26 -14.20
N PHE A 31 2.20 -0.18 -13.18
CA PHE A 31 3.49 -0.88 -13.30
C PHE A 31 3.26 -2.38 -13.28
N GLY A 32 3.54 -3.06 -14.40
CA GLY A 32 3.40 -4.51 -14.50
C GLY A 32 4.41 -5.21 -13.58
N LEU A 33 3.94 -6.17 -12.77
CA LEU A 33 4.79 -6.87 -11.81
C LEU A 33 5.31 -8.18 -12.39
N THR A 34 6.63 -8.34 -12.38
CA THR A 34 7.32 -9.53 -12.88
C THR A 34 7.70 -10.45 -11.72
N TYR A 35 7.51 -11.76 -11.89
CA TYR A 35 7.91 -12.74 -10.86
C TYR A 35 9.44 -12.84 -10.77
N LYS A 36 10.01 -12.55 -9.59
CA LYS A 36 11.43 -12.74 -9.26
C LYS A 36 11.57 -13.91 -8.31
N ASP A 37 12.36 -14.90 -8.72
CA ASP A 37 12.72 -16.05 -7.90
C ASP A 37 13.85 -15.69 -6.91
N GLN A 38 13.71 -16.10 -5.66
CA GLN A 38 14.69 -15.94 -4.57
C GLN A 38 15.04 -17.32 -4.00
N LYS A 39 15.83 -18.07 -4.78
CA LYS A 39 16.21 -19.48 -4.54
C LYS A 39 16.87 -19.71 -3.18
N THR A 40 17.73 -18.79 -2.73
CA THR A 40 18.40 -18.86 -1.41
C THR A 40 17.39 -18.89 -0.26
N HIS A 41 16.18 -18.36 -0.49
CA HIS A 41 15.11 -18.29 0.51
C HIS A 41 13.95 -19.25 0.21
N ASN A 42 14.04 -20.09 -0.83
CA ASN A 42 12.95 -20.94 -1.32
C ASN A 42 11.63 -20.16 -1.49
N TRP A 43 11.73 -18.93 -2.00
CA TRP A 43 10.63 -18.00 -2.10
C TRP A 43 10.71 -17.23 -3.42
N GLY A 44 9.65 -16.51 -3.74
CA GLY A 44 9.62 -15.56 -4.83
C GLY A 44 8.37 -14.72 -4.73
N HIS A 45 8.40 -13.56 -5.37
CA HIS A 45 7.29 -12.62 -5.37
C HIS A 45 7.25 -11.87 -6.70
N ARG A 46 6.21 -11.07 -6.90
CA ARG A 46 6.08 -10.23 -8.09
C ARG A 46 6.42 -8.79 -7.74
N VAL A 47 7.30 -8.19 -8.52
CA VAL A 47 7.89 -6.86 -8.27
C VAL A 47 8.06 -6.07 -9.55
N ALA A 48 8.06 -4.75 -9.43
CA ALA A 48 8.31 -3.82 -10.52
C ALA A 48 9.81 -3.53 -10.72
N PHE A 49 10.63 -3.59 -9.66
CA PHE A 49 12.08 -3.30 -9.78
C PHE A 49 12.82 -4.25 -10.72
N HIS A 50 12.27 -5.45 -10.97
CA HIS A 50 12.83 -6.43 -11.90
C HIS A 50 12.54 -6.09 -13.38
N GLY A 51 11.99 -4.90 -13.66
CA GLY A 51 11.64 -4.45 -15.00
C GLY A 51 10.33 -5.07 -15.51
N GLY A 52 10.00 -4.73 -16.75
CA GLY A 52 8.73 -5.07 -17.39
C GLY A 52 8.20 -3.86 -18.14
N HIS A 53 6.91 -3.58 -18.00
CA HIS A 53 6.29 -2.44 -18.66
C HIS A 53 5.49 -1.56 -17.71
N VAL A 54 5.27 -0.33 -18.15
CA VAL A 54 4.37 0.63 -17.51
C VAL A 54 3.44 1.24 -18.55
N VAL A 55 2.19 1.48 -18.18
CA VAL A 55 1.24 2.30 -18.94
C VAL A 55 0.71 3.42 -18.04
N ALA A 56 0.26 4.49 -18.67
CA ALA A 56 -0.39 5.60 -17.95
C ALA A 56 -1.74 5.92 -18.60
N PHE A 57 -2.77 6.12 -17.79
CA PHE A 57 -4.05 6.65 -18.24
C PHE A 57 -4.16 8.11 -17.81
N ASP A 58 -4.26 9.02 -18.78
CA ASP A 58 -4.48 10.44 -18.54
C ASP A 58 -5.96 10.70 -18.30
N VAL A 59 -6.31 11.13 -17.07
CA VAL A 59 -7.72 11.26 -16.66
C VAL A 59 -8.42 12.46 -17.28
N ASN A 60 -7.66 13.44 -17.81
CA ASN A 60 -8.22 14.64 -18.42
C ASN A 60 -8.60 14.38 -19.88
N SER A 61 -7.74 13.69 -20.62
CA SER A 61 -7.98 13.32 -22.01
C SER A 61 -8.79 12.02 -22.16
N GLY A 62 -8.79 11.16 -21.14
CA GLY A 62 -9.43 9.85 -21.18
C GLY A 62 -8.67 8.84 -22.06
N THR A 63 -7.36 9.01 -22.21
CA THR A 63 -6.54 8.21 -23.14
C THR A 63 -5.36 7.54 -22.46
N TRP A 64 -4.94 6.41 -23.05
CA TRP A 64 -3.78 5.64 -22.62
C TRP A 64 -2.50 6.10 -23.29
N GLU A 65 -1.41 6.02 -22.53
CA GLU A 65 -0.03 6.18 -22.93
C GLU A 65 0.74 4.87 -22.68
N GLY A 66 1.63 4.50 -23.61
CA GLY A 66 2.45 3.29 -23.53
C GLY A 66 1.96 2.14 -24.41
N PRO A 67 2.35 0.88 -24.12
CA PRO A 67 3.24 0.48 -23.02
C PRO A 67 4.67 1.02 -23.21
N TYR A 68 5.31 1.38 -22.10
CA TYR A 68 6.72 1.74 -22.04
C TYR A 68 7.49 0.63 -21.35
N GLU A 69 8.55 0.15 -21.99
CA GLU A 69 9.48 -0.80 -21.36
C GLU A 69 10.30 -0.09 -20.28
N ILE A 70 10.36 -0.69 -19.10
CA ILE A 70 11.17 -0.21 -17.97
C ILE A 70 12.32 -1.20 -17.71
N PRO A 71 13.58 -0.71 -17.65
CA PRO A 71 14.71 -1.58 -17.37
C PRO A 71 14.68 -2.07 -15.93
N GLU A 72 15.32 -3.22 -15.70
CA GLU A 72 15.61 -3.74 -14.37
C GLU A 72 16.47 -2.73 -13.57
N LEU A 73 16.04 -2.41 -12.35
CA LEU A 73 16.76 -1.52 -11.43
C LEU A 73 17.82 -2.26 -10.62
N SER A 74 17.62 -3.55 -10.38
CA SER A 74 18.47 -4.39 -9.54
C SER A 74 18.18 -5.86 -9.81
N ASP A 75 19.25 -6.64 -9.92
CA ASP A 75 19.22 -8.10 -10.05
C ASP A 75 19.46 -8.83 -8.73
N GLU A 76 19.69 -8.09 -7.64
CA GLU A 76 19.99 -8.62 -6.32
C GLU A 76 18.86 -9.54 -5.81
N GLU A 77 19.26 -10.66 -5.21
CA GLU A 77 18.35 -11.51 -4.44
C GLU A 77 18.06 -10.85 -3.08
N ASN A 78 16.96 -11.27 -2.41
CA ASN A 78 16.57 -10.77 -1.09
C ASN A 78 16.27 -9.27 -1.09
N GLN A 79 15.40 -8.86 -2.00
CA GLN A 79 15.00 -7.47 -2.13
C GLN A 79 13.49 -7.37 -2.28
N GLY A 80 12.88 -6.52 -1.45
CA GLY A 80 11.49 -6.11 -1.55
C GLY A 80 11.36 -4.68 -2.03
N GLU A 81 10.13 -4.28 -2.29
CA GLU A 81 9.81 -2.93 -2.74
C GLU A 81 8.61 -2.33 -2.00
N LEU A 82 8.59 -1.00 -1.92
CA LEU A 82 7.48 -0.22 -1.39
C LEU A 82 7.25 0.99 -2.31
N PHE A 83 6.04 1.05 -2.90
CA PHE A 83 5.57 2.19 -3.69
C PHE A 83 4.81 3.17 -2.81
N PHE A 84 5.02 4.46 -3.03
CA PHE A 84 4.23 5.52 -2.40
C PHE A 84 4.28 6.82 -3.21
N VAL A 85 3.26 7.66 -3.04
CA VAL A 85 3.20 8.99 -3.63
C VAL A 85 3.32 10.05 -2.53
N ARG A 86 4.26 10.98 -2.70
CA ARG A 86 4.47 12.13 -1.82
C ARG A 86 4.84 13.35 -2.64
N ASN A 87 4.34 14.51 -2.26
CA ASN A 87 4.60 15.78 -2.96
C ASN A 87 4.35 15.70 -4.48
N ASN A 88 3.28 15.00 -4.88
CA ASN A 88 2.94 14.71 -6.29
C ASN A 88 4.09 14.03 -7.07
N ALA A 89 4.94 13.27 -6.38
CA ALA A 89 5.98 12.44 -6.97
C ALA A 89 5.78 10.98 -6.55
N LEU A 90 5.99 10.08 -7.50
CA LEU A 90 5.95 8.64 -7.25
C LEU A 90 7.34 8.16 -6.87
N HIS A 91 7.42 7.44 -5.76
CA HIS A 91 8.65 6.88 -5.23
C HIS A 91 8.61 5.36 -5.12
N LEU A 92 9.79 4.75 -5.28
CA LEU A 92 10.02 3.32 -5.10
C LEU A 92 11.19 3.12 -4.14
N LEU A 93 10.90 2.57 -2.96
CA LEU A 93 11.92 2.18 -1.99
C LEU A 93 12.26 0.70 -2.16
N LEU A 94 13.53 0.40 -2.42
CA LEU A 94 14.08 -0.95 -2.39
C LEU A 94 14.72 -1.22 -1.03
N TYR A 95 14.49 -2.41 -0.48
CA TYR A 95 15.01 -2.81 0.83
C TYR A 95 15.31 -4.30 0.88
N LYS A 96 16.19 -4.70 1.79
CA LYS A 96 16.44 -6.10 2.12
C LYS A 96 15.28 -6.68 2.95
N GLU A 97 14.78 -7.86 2.59
CA GLU A 97 13.59 -8.46 3.21
C GLU A 97 13.90 -9.52 4.28
N PHE A 98 14.79 -10.46 3.97
CA PHE A 98 15.22 -11.53 4.87
C PHE A 98 16.43 -11.13 5.69
N LEU A 99 16.61 -11.80 6.83
CA LEU A 99 17.64 -11.57 7.85
C LEU A 99 17.45 -10.26 8.60
N ARG A 100 17.24 -9.15 7.87
CA ARG A 100 16.99 -7.83 8.45
C ARG A 100 16.33 -6.89 7.44
N PHE A 101 15.48 -5.99 7.93
CA PHE A 101 15.02 -4.86 7.14
C PHE A 101 16.16 -3.83 7.01
N GLU A 102 16.56 -3.54 5.77
CA GLU A 102 17.61 -2.58 5.46
C GLU A 102 17.26 -1.84 4.16
N PRO A 103 16.88 -0.55 4.23
CA PRO A 103 16.66 0.26 3.04
C PRO A 103 17.93 0.39 2.19
N LYS A 104 17.80 0.20 0.88
CA LYS A 104 18.93 0.12 -0.06
C LYS A 104 19.01 1.31 -0.99
N ALA A 105 17.88 1.69 -1.57
CA ALA A 105 17.79 2.75 -2.55
C ALA A 105 16.36 3.30 -2.61
N LEU A 106 16.25 4.61 -2.85
CA LEU A 106 15.00 5.29 -3.14
C LEU A 106 15.08 5.85 -4.55
N TYR A 107 14.11 5.51 -5.39
CA TYR A 107 13.97 6.01 -6.75
C TYR A 107 12.75 6.93 -6.83
N THR A 108 12.80 7.88 -7.75
CA THR A 108 11.66 8.76 -8.08
C THR A 108 11.32 8.57 -9.55
N TRP A 109 10.05 8.39 -9.86
CA TRP A 109 9.59 8.26 -11.24
C TRP A 109 9.53 9.64 -11.91
N ASP A 110 10.17 9.77 -13.08
CA ASP A 110 10.04 10.93 -13.93
C ASP A 110 8.95 10.67 -14.98
N THR A 111 7.85 11.41 -14.86
CA THR A 111 6.67 11.27 -15.73
C THR A 111 6.95 11.73 -17.17
N ALA A 112 7.90 12.64 -17.37
CA ALA A 112 8.26 13.16 -18.68
C ALA A 112 9.17 12.19 -19.43
N SER A 113 10.23 11.68 -18.78
CA SER A 113 11.15 10.72 -19.40
C SER A 113 10.66 9.28 -19.34
N LYS A 114 9.59 9.00 -18.58
CA LYS A 114 9.05 7.65 -18.31
C LYS A 114 10.13 6.71 -17.78
N SER A 115 10.89 7.17 -16.79
CA SER A 115 11.99 6.39 -16.23
C SER A 115 12.18 6.66 -14.73
N TRP A 116 12.71 5.67 -14.02
CA TRP A 116 13.18 5.84 -12.65
C TRP A 116 14.44 6.70 -12.61
N GLN A 117 14.39 7.83 -11.90
CA GLN A 117 15.54 8.67 -11.61
C GLN A 117 16.26 8.19 -10.35
N GLY A 118 17.60 8.22 -10.42
CA GLY A 118 18.49 7.44 -9.57
C GLY A 118 18.62 7.90 -8.11
N LYS A 119 18.62 6.89 -7.23
CA LYS A 119 19.11 6.78 -5.84
C LYS A 119 19.29 8.09 -5.06
N THR A 120 18.22 8.58 -4.43
CA THR A 120 18.29 9.79 -3.60
C THR A 120 19.27 9.62 -2.44
N PHE A 121 19.32 8.43 -1.80
CA PHE A 121 20.26 8.17 -0.68
C PHE A 121 20.71 6.69 -0.60
N SER A 122 21.96 6.49 -0.17
CA SER A 122 22.51 5.18 0.24
C SER A 122 22.55 5.11 1.76
N MET A 123 21.72 4.26 2.36
CA MET A 123 21.85 3.97 3.78
C MET A 123 22.98 2.97 3.99
N SER A 124 24.17 3.46 4.32
CA SER A 124 25.28 2.60 4.69
C SER A 124 25.14 2.12 6.14
N GLY A 125 24.85 0.83 6.31
CA GLY A 125 25.46 0.05 7.39
C GLY A 125 24.77 -0.03 8.75
N SER A 126 23.52 0.40 8.93
CA SER A 126 22.74 0.05 10.13
C SER A 126 21.47 -0.68 9.73
N ALA A 127 21.47 -2.00 9.95
CA ALA A 127 20.24 -2.78 9.95
C ALA A 127 19.22 -2.08 10.84
N ILE A 128 18.01 -1.93 10.33
CA ILE A 128 16.99 -1.14 10.99
C ILE A 128 16.13 -2.02 11.91
N ALA A 129 15.89 -3.26 11.48
CA ALA A 129 15.29 -4.30 12.30
C ALA A 129 15.93 -5.65 11.95
N ASP A 130 16.44 -6.37 12.94
CA ASP A 130 16.87 -7.76 12.79
C ASP A 130 15.66 -8.68 12.92
N GLY A 131 15.65 -9.79 12.19
CA GLY A 131 14.60 -10.80 12.34
C GLY A 131 15.04 -12.21 11.97
N CYS A 132 14.06 -13.10 11.80
CA CYS A 132 14.33 -14.51 11.47
C CYS A 132 14.93 -14.61 10.07
N GLU A 133 15.90 -15.51 9.90
CA GLU A 133 16.39 -15.90 8.57
C GLU A 133 15.29 -16.50 7.68
N CYS A 134 14.24 -17.02 8.31
CA CYS A 134 13.19 -17.81 7.70
C CYS A 134 12.01 -17.01 7.14
N ASN A 135 11.83 -15.75 7.53
CA ASN A 135 10.66 -14.95 7.16
C ASN A 135 11.07 -13.62 6.53
N PRO A 136 10.43 -13.18 5.44
CA PRO A 136 10.63 -11.84 4.92
C PRO A 136 10.03 -10.80 5.87
N ALA A 137 10.61 -9.60 5.87
CA ALA A 137 10.05 -8.45 6.56
C ALA A 137 8.72 -8.03 5.89
N GLY A 138 7.63 -8.00 6.67
CA GLY A 138 6.36 -7.46 6.23
C GLY A 138 6.36 -5.94 6.35
N VAL A 139 6.46 -5.23 5.24
CA VAL A 139 6.44 -3.76 5.21
C VAL A 139 5.05 -3.26 4.82
N LYS A 140 4.49 -2.32 5.59
CA LYS A 140 3.17 -1.73 5.33
C LYS A 140 3.23 -0.21 5.43
N LEU A 141 2.85 0.47 4.35
CA LEU A 141 2.72 1.91 4.32
C LEU A 141 1.64 2.36 5.32
N VAL A 142 1.87 3.49 5.97
CA VAL A 142 0.85 4.21 6.73
C VAL A 142 0.31 5.32 5.83
N ASP A 143 -0.99 5.27 5.55
CA ASP A 143 -1.68 6.32 4.80
C ASP A 143 -1.53 7.65 5.53
N ASP A 144 -1.12 8.69 4.84
CA ASP A 144 -0.87 10.01 5.44
C ASP A 144 -1.22 11.06 4.40
N GLU A 145 -1.31 12.31 4.83
CA GLU A 145 -1.48 13.44 3.92
C GLU A 145 -0.33 13.45 2.89
N PRO A 146 -0.64 13.58 1.59
CA PRO A 146 0.34 13.41 0.53
C PRO A 146 1.39 14.53 0.47
N SER A 147 1.20 15.64 1.19
CA SER A 147 2.09 16.81 1.22
C SER A 147 3.19 16.74 2.29
N ALA A 148 3.32 15.64 3.02
CA ALA A 148 4.40 15.47 3.99
C ALA A 148 5.72 15.12 3.30
N ASP A 149 6.83 15.70 3.77
CA ASP A 149 8.20 15.33 3.38
C ASP A 149 8.66 14.02 4.03
N THR A 150 7.78 13.37 4.79
CA THR A 150 8.07 12.11 5.47
C THR A 150 7.13 10.99 5.06
N VAL A 151 7.63 9.76 5.22
CA VAL A 151 6.88 8.54 4.94
C VAL A 151 6.96 7.63 6.14
N THR A 152 5.81 7.35 6.73
CA THR A 152 5.68 6.43 7.86
C THR A 152 5.27 5.03 7.37
N PHE A 153 5.85 3.99 7.95
CA PHE A 153 5.53 2.60 7.61
C PHE A 153 5.81 1.67 8.80
N PHE A 154 5.06 0.58 8.85
CA PHE A 154 5.33 -0.53 9.74
C PHE A 154 6.33 -1.51 9.10
N VAL A 155 7.21 -2.05 9.92
CA VAL A 155 8.06 -3.20 9.58
C VAL A 155 7.77 -4.30 10.59
N ASN A 156 7.27 -5.44 10.10
CA ASN A 156 7.08 -6.65 10.88
C ASN A 156 8.16 -7.67 10.53
N HIS A 157 9.04 -7.97 11.47
CA HIS A 157 10.07 -8.98 11.28
C HIS A 157 10.31 -9.77 12.57
N GLY A 158 9.25 -10.38 13.10
CA GLY A 158 9.28 -11.03 14.41
C GLY A 158 9.11 -10.06 15.58
N LYS A 159 9.38 -8.76 15.41
CA LYS A 159 8.80 -7.66 16.18
C LYS A 159 8.22 -6.65 15.19
N THR A 160 7.27 -5.85 15.65
CA THR A 160 6.69 -4.78 14.83
C THR A 160 7.31 -3.46 15.27
N HIS A 161 7.75 -2.67 14.30
CA HIS A 161 8.35 -1.37 14.51
C HIS A 161 7.69 -0.35 13.60
N LEU A 162 7.58 0.89 14.09
CA LEU A 162 7.17 2.03 13.30
C LEU A 162 8.42 2.81 12.89
N TYR A 163 8.58 3.03 11.59
CA TYR A 163 9.66 3.80 11.02
C TYR A 163 9.13 5.01 10.26
N GLU A 164 10.00 5.99 10.11
CA GLU A 164 9.76 7.12 9.23
C GLU A 164 11.01 7.41 8.39
N ILE A 165 10.82 7.61 7.08
CA ILE A 165 11.82 8.13 6.15
C ILE A 165 11.59 9.63 5.98
N ASP A 166 12.63 10.44 6.14
CA ASP A 166 12.68 11.82 5.63
C ASP A 166 13.14 11.77 4.17
N LEU A 167 12.32 12.27 3.24
CA LEU A 167 12.59 12.21 1.80
C LEU A 167 13.66 13.20 1.34
N ASN A 168 13.89 14.27 2.10
CA ASN A 168 14.89 15.29 1.80
C ASN A 168 16.31 14.84 2.20
N SER A 169 16.42 14.04 3.26
CA SER A 169 17.72 13.53 3.77
C SER A 169 17.93 12.04 3.51
N GLY A 170 16.87 11.30 3.17
CA GLY A 170 16.85 9.84 3.10
C GLY A 170 17.07 9.15 4.42
N HIS A 171 17.07 9.90 5.53
CA HIS A 171 17.30 9.34 6.84
C HIS A 171 16.08 8.55 7.28
N VAL A 172 16.31 7.31 7.69
CA VAL A 172 15.28 6.45 8.25
C VAL A 172 15.45 6.38 9.75
N SER A 173 14.42 6.81 10.47
CA SER A 173 14.40 6.84 11.93
C SER A 173 13.39 5.87 12.47
N LYS A 174 13.76 5.12 13.52
CA LYS A 174 12.81 4.34 14.30
C LYS A 174 12.00 5.31 15.16
N ARG A 175 10.68 5.26 15.02
CA ARG A 175 9.77 6.06 15.86
C ARG A 175 9.48 5.32 17.17
N CYS A 176 9.07 4.07 17.10
CA CYS A 176 8.86 3.25 18.30
C CYS A 176 8.82 1.74 17.99
N ASP A 177 8.81 0.95 19.06
CA ASP A 177 8.55 -0.49 19.02
C ASP A 177 7.10 -0.75 19.42
N LEU A 178 6.39 -1.58 18.66
CA LEU A 178 5.04 -2.03 19.03
C LEU A 178 5.18 -3.32 19.84
N ASN A 179 4.83 -3.26 21.12
CA ASN A 179 4.95 -4.38 22.05
C ASN A 179 3.94 -5.49 21.70
N LYS A 180 4.44 -6.71 21.48
CA LYS A 180 3.62 -7.89 21.11
C LYS A 180 2.65 -8.34 22.19
N GLU A 181 2.94 -8.07 23.46
CA GLU A 181 2.09 -8.53 24.57
C GLU A 181 0.70 -7.89 24.54
N GLU A 182 0.57 -6.71 23.94
CA GLU A 182 -0.70 -5.99 23.79
C GLU A 182 -1.44 -6.35 22.49
N ILE A 183 -0.69 -6.78 21.46
CA ILE A 183 -1.21 -7.19 20.16
C ILE A 183 -1.20 -8.72 20.09
N ILE A 184 -2.18 -9.37 20.72
CA ILE A 184 -2.32 -10.84 20.79
C ILE A 184 -2.07 -11.49 19.42
N ASN A 185 -0.86 -12.00 19.19
CA ASN A 185 -0.42 -12.71 17.98
C ASN A 185 -0.77 -12.02 16.65
N GLY A 186 -0.86 -10.69 16.64
CA GLY A 186 -1.23 -9.90 15.47
C GLY A 186 -0.11 -9.04 14.90
N ALA A 187 -0.25 -8.65 13.64
CA ALA A 187 0.60 -7.69 12.96
C ALA A 187 -0.27 -6.56 12.37
N PRO A 188 0.15 -5.29 12.43
CA PRO A 188 -0.50 -4.24 11.67
C PRO A 188 -0.50 -4.58 10.19
N VAL A 189 -1.68 -4.50 9.57
CA VAL A 189 -1.85 -4.78 8.13
C VAL A 189 -2.30 -3.55 7.36
N LEU A 190 -2.92 -2.58 8.05
CA LEU A 190 -3.42 -1.32 7.52
C LEU A 190 -3.12 -0.22 8.56
N GLY A 191 -2.66 0.94 8.11
CA GLY A 191 -2.41 2.08 8.99
C GLY A 191 -2.73 3.41 8.33
N CYS A 192 -3.10 4.38 9.15
CA CYS A 192 -3.33 5.77 8.76
C CYS A 192 -2.75 6.69 9.84
N LYS A 193 -1.94 7.67 9.43
CA LYS A 193 -1.45 8.77 10.25
C LYS A 193 -2.42 9.93 10.08
N LYS A 194 -2.95 10.39 11.20
CA LYS A 194 -3.84 11.54 11.25
C LYS A 194 -3.59 12.28 12.55
N ASP A 195 -3.43 13.61 12.43
CA ASP A 195 -3.02 14.47 13.53
C ASP A 195 -1.69 13.94 14.14
N ASP A 196 -1.52 13.96 15.46
CA ASP A 196 -0.32 13.46 16.15
C ASP A 196 -0.38 11.94 16.47
N LYS A 197 -1.17 11.17 15.72
CA LYS A 197 -1.39 9.74 15.98
C LYS A 197 -1.29 8.89 14.71
N VAL A 198 -0.84 7.65 14.88
CA VAL A 198 -1.00 6.58 13.90
C VAL A 198 -2.10 5.65 14.37
N TYR A 199 -3.16 5.59 13.59
CA TYR A 199 -4.24 4.63 13.73
C TYR A 199 -3.94 3.40 12.89
N PHE A 200 -4.25 2.21 13.39
CA PHE A 200 -4.02 0.99 12.62
C PHE A 200 -4.94 -0.14 13.02
N PHE A 201 -5.17 -1.05 12.06
CA PHE A 201 -5.78 -2.33 12.30
C PHE A 201 -4.75 -3.44 12.17
N PHE A 202 -4.98 -4.52 12.89
CA PHE A 202 -4.15 -5.72 12.83
C PHE A 202 -4.87 -6.89 12.17
N ALA A 203 -4.06 -7.84 11.70
CA ALA A 203 -4.51 -9.19 11.42
C ALA A 203 -3.85 -10.16 12.39
N VAL A 204 -4.61 -11.10 12.91
CA VAL A 204 -4.13 -12.15 13.82
C VAL A 204 -3.66 -13.34 13.01
N HIS A 205 -2.52 -13.90 13.40
CA HIS A 205 -1.99 -15.14 12.84
C HIS A 205 -2.74 -16.36 13.40
N GLY A 206 -3.38 -17.13 12.52
CA GLY A 206 -3.94 -18.47 12.78
C GLY A 206 -3.67 -19.40 11.59
N CYS A 207 -4.57 -20.35 11.30
CA CYS A 207 -4.52 -21.14 10.05
C CYS A 207 -4.70 -20.30 8.77
N VAL A 208 -5.03 -19.00 8.93
CA VAL A 208 -5.09 -17.93 7.92
C VAL A 208 -4.88 -16.60 8.68
N TYR A 209 -4.37 -15.54 8.04
CA TYR A 209 -4.46 -14.18 8.58
C TYR A 209 -5.93 -13.79 8.75
N ARG A 210 -6.31 -13.20 9.89
CA ARG A 210 -7.66 -12.65 10.06
C ARG A 210 -7.59 -11.21 10.49
N TRP A 211 -8.03 -10.32 9.61
CA TRP A 211 -8.19 -8.91 9.91
C TRP A 211 -9.28 -8.67 10.97
N GLU A 212 -8.98 -7.81 11.94
CA GLU A 212 -9.86 -7.49 13.06
C GLU A 212 -10.43 -6.08 12.88
N SER A 213 -11.46 -5.94 12.04
CA SER A 213 -12.09 -4.65 11.70
C SER A 213 -12.74 -3.92 12.89
N GLY A 214 -13.00 -4.62 14.00
CA GLY A 214 -13.52 -4.05 15.25
C GLY A 214 -12.44 -3.62 16.26
N ARG A 215 -11.16 -3.76 15.93
CA ARG A 215 -10.05 -3.52 16.87
C ARG A 215 -9.08 -2.46 16.34
N LEU A 216 -9.57 -1.23 16.27
CA LEU A 216 -8.75 -0.07 15.95
C LEU A 216 -7.81 0.26 17.13
N GLN A 217 -6.55 0.51 16.82
CA GLN A 217 -5.55 0.99 17.78
C GLN A 217 -5.08 2.39 17.38
N ALA A 218 -4.68 3.20 18.34
CA ALA A 218 -4.02 4.48 18.13
C ALA A 218 -2.68 4.53 18.87
N LEU A 219 -1.68 5.09 18.21
CA LEU A 219 -0.34 5.25 18.74
C LEU A 219 0.06 6.72 18.62
N PRO A 220 0.30 7.43 19.73
CA PRO A 220 0.83 8.80 19.70
C PRO A 220 2.22 8.87 19.06
N LEU A 221 2.44 9.82 18.17
CA LEU A 221 3.76 10.05 17.53
C LEU A 221 4.77 10.74 18.45
N GLY A 222 4.30 11.40 19.50
CA GLY A 222 5.09 12.23 20.42
C GLY A 222 5.84 11.50 21.53
N GLY A 223 5.98 10.16 21.51
CA GLY A 223 6.72 9.45 22.57
C GLY A 223 6.82 7.93 22.41
N ASN A 224 7.48 7.29 23.39
CA ASN A 224 7.45 5.83 23.57
C ASN A 224 6.08 5.46 24.18
N GLY A 225 5.06 5.35 23.33
CA GLY A 225 3.71 4.97 23.73
C GLY A 225 3.38 3.53 23.35
N ASN A 226 2.64 2.86 24.23
CA ASN A 226 1.95 1.64 23.86
C ASN A 226 0.71 2.00 23.02
N PRO A 227 0.33 1.18 22.02
CA PRO A 227 -0.92 1.39 21.30
C PRO A 227 -2.12 1.35 22.27
N GLU A 228 -3.03 2.29 22.11
CA GLU A 228 -4.27 2.36 22.89
C GLU A 228 -5.46 1.92 22.04
N PRO A 229 -6.39 1.12 22.58
CA PRO A 229 -7.59 0.73 21.86
C PRO A 229 -8.48 1.95 21.63
N VAL A 230 -8.92 2.12 20.38
CA VAL A 230 -9.92 3.12 20.00
C VAL A 230 -11.27 2.42 19.87
N GLN A 231 -12.29 2.93 20.57
CA GLN A 231 -13.64 2.44 20.39
C GLN A 231 -14.11 2.75 18.96
N ILE A 232 -14.53 1.72 18.24
CA ILE A 232 -15.10 1.84 16.89
C ILE A 232 -16.48 1.18 16.85
N GLN A 233 -17.42 1.84 16.18
CA GLN A 233 -18.82 1.39 16.02
C GLN A 233 -19.23 1.41 14.53
N GLY A 234 -20.49 1.10 14.24
CA GLY A 234 -21.03 1.07 12.87
C GLY A 234 -20.99 -0.34 12.25
N GLU A 235 -21.31 -0.42 10.96
CA GLU A 235 -21.25 -1.67 10.19
C GLU A 235 -19.85 -1.82 9.59
N PRO A 236 -18.98 -2.70 10.13
CA PRO A 236 -17.66 -2.92 9.57
C PRO A 236 -17.76 -3.72 8.27
N PRO A 237 -16.82 -3.53 7.33
CA PRO A 237 -16.72 -4.40 6.17
C PRO A 237 -16.45 -5.85 6.57
N ASN A 238 -17.00 -6.78 5.80
CA ASN A 238 -16.80 -8.23 5.98
C ASN A 238 -15.52 -8.75 5.31
N PHE A 239 -14.48 -7.93 5.20
CA PHE A 239 -13.20 -8.37 4.64
C PHE A 239 -12.51 -9.31 5.65
N GLY A 240 -11.85 -10.34 5.12
CA GLY A 240 -10.99 -11.27 5.86
C GLY A 240 -9.52 -11.07 5.50
N PHE A 241 -8.67 -12.06 5.83
CA PHE A 241 -7.24 -12.03 5.48
C PHE A 241 -6.52 -10.80 6.02
N THR A 242 -6.04 -9.94 5.14
CA THR A 242 -5.33 -8.69 5.47
C THR A 242 -6.23 -7.46 5.50
N GLY A 243 -7.54 -7.64 5.29
CA GLY A 243 -8.52 -6.57 5.26
C GLY A 243 -8.73 -6.00 3.87
N SER A 244 -8.77 -4.66 3.79
CA SER A 244 -8.98 -3.94 2.54
C SER A 244 -7.83 -4.16 1.55
N ARG A 245 -8.14 -4.22 0.25
CA ARG A 245 -7.10 -4.23 -0.80
C ARG A 245 -6.55 -2.84 -1.11
N PHE A 246 -7.35 -1.82 -0.87
CA PHE A 246 -6.98 -0.43 -1.07
C PHE A 246 -7.43 0.38 0.14
N THR A 247 -6.53 1.22 0.66
CA THR A 247 -6.82 2.19 1.71
C THR A 247 -6.20 3.53 1.36
N HIS A 248 -6.79 4.61 1.89
CA HIS A 248 -6.21 5.93 1.76
C HIS A 248 -6.85 6.92 2.76
N LEU A 249 -6.11 7.93 3.22
CA LEU A 249 -6.66 9.03 4.02
C LEU A 249 -7.26 10.12 3.12
N ARG A 250 -8.56 10.39 3.24
CA ARG A 250 -9.33 11.37 2.46
C ARG A 250 -9.03 12.82 2.87
N PRO A 251 -9.17 13.80 1.95
CA PRO A 251 -9.05 15.23 2.27
C PRO A 251 -10.02 15.71 3.35
N ASN A 252 -11.17 15.04 3.52
CA ASN A 252 -12.12 15.33 4.59
C ASN A 252 -11.70 14.75 5.95
N GLY A 253 -10.57 14.05 6.01
CA GLY A 253 -10.00 13.43 7.22
C GLY A 253 -10.52 12.02 7.52
N GLU A 254 -11.35 11.42 6.66
CA GLU A 254 -11.81 10.04 6.81
C GLU A 254 -10.82 9.04 6.24
N TRP A 255 -10.74 7.84 6.82
CA TRP A 255 -9.89 6.79 6.27
C TRP A 255 -10.73 5.85 5.38
N GLY A 256 -10.51 5.92 4.08
CA GLY A 256 -11.22 5.14 3.07
C GLY A 256 -10.67 3.72 2.95
N HIS A 257 -11.57 2.77 2.79
CA HIS A 257 -11.32 1.33 2.68
C HIS A 257 -12.11 0.77 1.51
N ALA A 258 -11.44 0.33 0.45
CA ALA A 258 -12.11 -0.18 -0.75
C ALA A 258 -11.72 -1.62 -1.03
N THR A 259 -12.77 -2.44 -1.17
CA THR A 259 -12.74 -3.85 -1.55
C THR A 259 -11.94 -4.76 -0.62
N GLY A 260 -12.17 -6.06 -0.73
CA GLY A 260 -11.45 -7.07 0.03
C GLY A 260 -11.77 -8.47 -0.45
N ALA A 261 -11.33 -9.44 0.33
CA ALA A 261 -11.71 -10.83 0.16
C ALA A 261 -12.42 -11.29 1.43
N GLN A 262 -13.58 -11.90 1.31
CA GLN A 262 -14.24 -12.58 2.42
C GLN A 262 -13.90 -14.06 2.38
N GLN A 263 -13.49 -14.61 3.52
CA GLN A 263 -13.18 -16.04 3.63
C GLN A 263 -14.43 -16.89 3.37
N VAL A 264 -14.27 -17.92 2.54
CA VAL A 264 -15.27 -18.95 2.24
C VAL A 264 -14.68 -20.31 2.63
N GLY A 265 -15.15 -20.88 3.73
CA GLY A 265 -14.57 -22.12 4.26
C GLY A 265 -13.11 -21.94 4.72
N MET A 266 -12.28 -22.97 4.55
CA MET A 266 -10.90 -22.97 5.06
C MET A 266 -9.86 -22.44 4.06
N CYS A 267 -10.13 -22.57 2.75
CA CYS A 267 -9.12 -22.33 1.72
C CYS A 267 -9.59 -21.43 0.57
N ASP A 268 -10.86 -21.02 0.58
CA ASP A 268 -11.44 -20.24 -0.50
C ASP A 268 -11.78 -18.82 -0.03
N SER A 269 -11.98 -17.93 -0.98
CA SER A 269 -12.37 -16.56 -0.72
C SER A 269 -13.24 -16.03 -1.84
N ARG A 270 -14.18 -15.16 -1.49
CA ARG A 270 -14.97 -14.40 -2.46
C ARG A 270 -14.55 -12.94 -2.45
N PHE A 271 -14.50 -12.32 -3.62
CA PHE A 271 -14.34 -10.88 -3.72
C PHE A 271 -15.50 -10.15 -3.04
N VAL A 272 -15.19 -9.05 -2.36
CA VAL A 272 -16.18 -8.12 -1.79
C VAL A 272 -15.86 -6.73 -2.33
N GLY A 273 -16.82 -6.15 -3.05
CA GLY A 273 -16.69 -4.85 -3.70
C GLY A 273 -17.00 -3.63 -2.83
N ASP A 274 -17.36 -3.85 -1.57
CA ASP A 274 -17.81 -2.78 -0.69
C ASP A 274 -16.74 -1.69 -0.50
N VAL A 275 -17.21 -0.44 -0.35
CA VAL A 275 -16.39 0.70 0.06
C VAL A 275 -16.89 1.18 1.41
N HIS A 276 -15.98 1.36 2.37
CA HIS A 276 -16.27 1.86 3.71
C HIS A 276 -15.31 3.01 4.06
N ASN A 277 -15.72 3.85 5.00
CA ASN A 277 -14.90 4.89 5.57
C ASN A 277 -14.86 4.73 7.10
N VAL A 278 -13.72 5.02 7.71
CA VAL A 278 -13.61 5.28 9.15
C VAL A 278 -13.67 6.78 9.37
N LYS A 279 -14.75 7.23 10.02
CA LYS A 279 -14.85 8.58 10.58
C LYS A 279 -14.19 8.59 11.95
N PHE A 280 -13.11 9.34 12.09
CA PHE A 280 -12.43 9.49 13.39
C PHE A 280 -13.27 10.33 14.35
N GLY A 281 -13.25 9.97 15.62
CA GLY A 281 -14.02 10.59 16.69
C GLY A 281 -13.97 9.75 17.97
N GLU A 282 -14.78 10.11 18.97
CA GLU A 282 -14.94 9.34 20.20
C GLU A 282 -16.43 8.98 20.37
N PRO A 283 -16.88 7.80 19.86
CA PRO A 283 -16.12 6.75 19.20
C PRO A 283 -15.82 7.04 17.72
N ALA A 284 -14.87 6.30 17.14
CA ALA A 284 -14.73 6.21 15.68
C ALA A 284 -15.91 5.42 15.10
N VAL A 285 -16.25 5.64 13.82
CA VAL A 285 -17.43 5.03 13.19
C VAL A 285 -17.10 4.51 11.80
N TRP A 286 -17.45 3.24 11.54
CA TRP A 286 -17.53 2.66 10.21
C TRP A 286 -18.77 3.16 9.48
N GLU A 287 -18.58 3.64 8.25
CA GLU A 287 -19.65 4.06 7.36
C GLU A 287 -19.51 3.40 6.00
N LYS A 288 -20.52 2.63 5.60
CA LYS A 288 -20.57 2.02 4.28
C LYS A 288 -20.97 3.07 3.24
N SER A 289 -20.16 3.21 2.19
CA SER A 289 -20.50 4.04 1.03
C SER A 289 -21.55 3.34 0.17
N ALA A 290 -22.34 4.12 -0.57
CA ALA A 290 -23.25 3.58 -1.58
C ALA A 290 -22.48 3.00 -2.79
N THR A 291 -21.21 3.39 -2.96
CA THR A 291 -20.32 2.89 -4.00
C THR A 291 -19.96 1.42 -3.72
N THR A 292 -20.09 0.59 -4.75
CA THR A 292 -19.64 -0.82 -4.76
C THR A 292 -18.85 -1.05 -6.05
N LEU A 293 -17.72 -1.74 -5.94
CA LEU A 293 -16.83 -2.04 -7.07
C LEU A 293 -17.01 -3.50 -7.52
N GLU A 294 -16.70 -3.79 -8.77
CA GLU A 294 -16.78 -5.14 -9.32
C GLU A 294 -15.43 -5.86 -9.23
N GLU A 295 -15.42 -7.20 -9.24
CA GLU A 295 -14.19 -7.99 -9.16
C GLU A 295 -13.24 -7.74 -10.35
N ALA A 296 -13.80 -7.37 -11.50
CA ALA A 296 -13.04 -6.98 -12.69
C ALA A 296 -12.15 -5.75 -12.42
N HIS A 297 -12.44 -4.94 -11.39
CA HIS A 297 -11.67 -3.78 -10.96
C HIS A 297 -10.47 -4.18 -10.10
N LYS A 298 -9.53 -4.91 -10.69
CA LYS A 298 -8.32 -5.38 -10.01
C LYS A 298 -7.38 -4.24 -9.64
N ASN A 299 -7.42 -3.15 -10.40
CA ASN A 299 -6.52 -2.01 -10.29
C ASN A 299 -7.32 -0.80 -9.81
N ILE A 300 -6.85 -0.19 -8.72
CA ILE A 300 -7.51 0.93 -8.05
C ILE A 300 -6.49 2.05 -7.85
N ALA A 301 -6.88 3.27 -8.18
CA ALA A 301 -6.11 4.48 -7.92
C ALA A 301 -7.01 5.55 -7.32
N TYR A 302 -6.43 6.47 -6.57
CA TYR A 302 -7.18 7.54 -5.93
C TYR A 302 -6.50 8.89 -6.14
N ASP A 303 -7.27 9.86 -6.60
CA ASP A 303 -6.87 11.25 -6.74
C ASP A 303 -7.29 12.05 -5.51
N TYR A 304 -6.30 12.42 -4.69
CA TYR A 304 -6.50 13.21 -3.48
C TYR A 304 -6.97 14.63 -3.75
N SER A 305 -6.60 15.23 -4.88
CA SER A 305 -6.97 16.62 -5.18
C SER A 305 -8.46 16.78 -5.47
N THR A 306 -9.11 15.72 -5.95
CA THR A 306 -10.52 15.73 -6.35
C THR A 306 -11.41 14.77 -5.55
N ASP A 307 -10.86 14.11 -4.53
CA ASP A 307 -11.52 13.05 -3.75
C ASP A 307 -12.19 11.98 -4.65
N THR A 308 -11.46 11.55 -5.69
CA THR A 308 -12.00 10.66 -6.73
C THR A 308 -11.29 9.31 -6.74
N LEU A 309 -12.08 8.24 -6.71
CA LEU A 309 -11.62 6.86 -6.88
C LEU A 309 -11.73 6.45 -8.35
N TYR A 310 -10.66 5.87 -8.87
CA TYR A 310 -10.63 5.28 -10.20
C TYR A 310 -10.47 3.77 -10.11
N THR A 311 -11.23 3.06 -10.95
CA THR A 311 -11.06 1.63 -11.17
C THR A 311 -10.69 1.35 -12.60
N ILE A 312 -9.80 0.37 -12.79
CA ILE A 312 -9.34 -0.05 -14.10
C ILE A 312 -9.57 -1.55 -14.23
N SER A 313 -10.34 -1.92 -15.26
CA SER A 313 -10.49 -3.29 -15.73
C SER A 313 -9.86 -3.46 -17.11
N ASP A 314 -9.96 -4.68 -17.62
CA ASP A 314 -9.63 -4.99 -19.01
C ASP A 314 -10.49 -4.19 -20.01
N GLU A 315 -11.70 -3.79 -19.63
CA GLU A 315 -12.72 -3.25 -20.55
C GLU A 315 -12.98 -1.74 -20.39
N ALA A 316 -12.79 -1.18 -19.20
CA ALA A 316 -13.03 0.23 -18.95
C ALA A 316 -12.10 0.82 -17.87
N VAL A 317 -11.93 2.14 -17.95
CA VAL A 317 -11.55 2.98 -16.81
C VAL A 317 -12.78 3.72 -16.33
N GLU A 318 -13.05 3.65 -15.04
CA GLU A 318 -14.23 4.24 -14.43
C GLU A 318 -13.84 5.13 -13.25
N LYS A 319 -14.62 6.21 -13.06
CA LYS A 319 -14.54 7.07 -11.88
C LYS A 319 -15.72 6.86 -10.94
N HIS A 320 -15.45 6.94 -9.65
CA HIS A 320 -16.42 6.80 -8.57
C HIS A 320 -16.27 7.96 -7.58
N SER A 321 -17.39 8.41 -7.04
CA SER A 321 -17.40 9.31 -5.89
C SER A 321 -17.29 8.46 -4.62
N PHE A 322 -16.51 8.96 -3.66
CA PHE A 322 -16.26 8.26 -2.40
C PHE A 322 -17.34 8.54 -1.34
#